data_AF-A0A926AWZ7-F1
#
_entry.id   AF-A0A926AWZ7-F1
#
_cell.length_a   1.000
_cell.length_b   1.000
_cell.length_c   1.000
_cell.angle_alpha   90.00
_cell.angle_beta   90.00
_cell.angle_gamma   90.00
#
_symmetry.space_group_name_H-M   'P 1'
#
loop_
_entity.id
_entity.type
_entity.pdbx_description
1 polymer ?
#
loop_
_entity_poly.entity_id
_entity_poly.type
_entity_poly.pdbx_seq_one_letter_code
_entity_poly.pdbx_strand_id
1 'polypeptide(L)' 'MPELRSLEQIELDNPGFGLSRRFEGEGVLYSIFYRDAQSVSRHVHCTSKEQIQPLIEKLKAQQECRP' A
#
# COMPACT_ATOMS: atom_id res chain seq x y z
N MET A 1 11.37 -1.24 19.88
CA MET A 1 10.79 -1.62 18.58
C MET A 1 9.86 -0.50 18.17
N PRO A 2 10.00 0.12 16.98
CA PRO A 2 9.02 1.11 16.53
C PRO A 2 7.65 0.43 16.45
N GLU A 3 6.64 0.99 17.12
CA GLU A 3 5.27 0.50 17.01
C GLU A 3 4.82 0.64 15.55
N LEU A 4 4.70 -0.49 14.85
CA LEU A 4 4.27 -0.48 13.46
C LEU A 4 2.81 -0.03 13.40
N ARG A 5 2.56 1.15 12.82
CA ARG A 5 1.22 1.72 12.59
C ARG A 5 0.24 0.66 12.10
N SER A 6 -0.98 0.62 12.62
CA SER A 6 -2.05 -0.27 12.13
C SER A 6 -2.33 -0.02 10.65
N LEU A 7 -2.81 -1.04 9.92
CA LEU A 7 -3.16 -0.88 8.49
C LEU A 7 -4.20 0.24 8.30
N GLU A 8 -5.20 0.30 9.17
CA GLU A 8 -6.22 1.36 9.18
C GLU A 8 -5.60 2.75 9.31
N GLN A 9 -4.59 2.92 10.17
CA GLN A 9 -3.90 4.20 10.33
C GLN A 9 -3.16 4.57 9.04
N ILE A 10 -2.51 3.60 8.39
CA ILE A 10 -1.82 3.84 7.12
C ILE A 10 -2.83 4.21 6.02
N GLU A 11 -4.00 3.59 5.96
CA GLU A 11 -5.07 3.98 5.02
C GLU A 11 -5.56 5.42 5.28
N LEU A 12 -5.78 5.77 6.55
CA LEU A 12 -6.19 7.12 6.95
C LEU A 12 -5.14 8.18 6.58
N ASP A 13 -3.86 7.87 6.77
CA ASP A 13 -2.74 8.76 6.40
C ASP A 13 -2.55 8.87 4.87
N ASN A 14 -3.08 7.92 4.09
CA ASN A 14 -2.87 7.82 2.64
C ASN A 14 -4.21 7.72 1.90
N PRO A 15 -4.98 8.82 1.83
CA PRO A 15 -6.27 8.82 1.13
C PRO A 15 -6.08 8.42 -0.34
N GLY A 16 -6.96 7.55 -0.83
CA GLY A 16 -6.88 6.97 -2.18
C GLY A 16 -6.11 5.64 -2.25
N PHE A 17 -5.48 5.22 -1.15
CA PHE A 17 -4.89 3.89 -1.01
C PHE A 17 -5.70 3.07 -0.01
N GLY A 18 -6.12 1.86 -0.42
CA GLY A 18 -6.74 0.87 0.44
C GLY A 18 -5.77 -0.25 0.77
N LEU A 19 -5.88 -0.86 1.96
CA LEU A 19 -5.04 -1.95 2.41
C LEU A 19 -5.88 -3.17 2.76
N SER A 20 -5.35 -4.34 2.44
CA SER A 20 -5.89 -5.61 2.90
C SER A 20 -4.76 -6.54 3.30
N ARG A 21 -5.01 -7.43 4.24
CA ARG A 21 -4.10 -8.52 4.58
C ARG A 21 -4.81 -9.85 4.36
N ARG A 22 -4.10 -10.80 3.78
CA ARG A 22 -4.51 -12.20 3.67
C ARG A 22 -3.40 -13.08 4.22
N PHE A 23 -3.80 -14.17 4.86
CA PHE A 23 -2.87 -15.20 5.31
C PHE A 23 -2.77 -16.24 4.21
N GLU A 24 -1.56 -16.45 3.68
CA GLU A 24 -1.25 -17.42 2.63
C GLU A 24 -0.31 -18.47 3.23
N GLY A 25 -0.86 -19.64 3.58
CA GLY A 25 -0.11 -20.69 4.27
C GLY A 25 0.43 -20.21 5.62
N GLU A 26 1.76 -20.23 5.78
CA GLU A 26 2.46 -19.75 6.98
C GLU A 26 2.81 -18.24 6.92
N GLY A 27 2.51 -17.57 5.80
CA GLY A 27 2.86 -16.17 5.56
C GLY A 27 1.67 -15.20 5.63
N VAL A 28 1.99 -13.92 5.68
CA VAL A 28 1.05 -12.83 5.41
C VAL A 28 1.37 -12.19 4.07
N LEU A 29 0.32 -11.98 3.28
CA LEU A 29 0.34 -11.17 2.08
C LEU A 29 -0.48 -9.90 2.33
N TYR A 30 0.16 -8.75 2.18
CA TYR A 30 -0.49 -7.44 2.19
C TYR A 30 -0.77 -7.01 0.76
N SER A 31 -1.99 -6.54 0.50
CA SER A 31 -2.41 -5.97 -0.76
C SER A 31 -2.66 -4.47 -0.57
N ILE A 32 -2.06 -3.65 -1.44
CA ILE A 32 -2.26 -2.19 -1.50
C ILE A 32 -3.06 -1.91 -2.77
N PHE A 33 -4.26 -1.36 -2.62
CA PHE A 33 -5.16 -0.97 -3.69
C PHE A 33 -5.09 0.54 -3.89
N TYR A 34 -5.06 1.01 -5.13
CA TYR A 34 -5.04 2.44 -5.43
C TYR A 34 -5.61 2.71 -6.82
N ARG A 35 -5.97 3.96 -7.10
CA ARG A 35 -6.23 4.41 -8.47
C ARG A 35 -4.98 5.08 -9.01
N ASP A 36 -4.56 4.70 -10.22
CA ASP A 36 -3.46 5.39 -10.89
C ASP A 36 -3.91 6.75 -11.47
N ALA A 37 -2.97 7.48 -12.06
CA ALA A 37 -3.23 8.80 -12.66
C ALA A 37 -4.24 8.76 -13.83
N GLN A 38 -4.56 7.59 -14.38
CA GLN A 38 -5.56 7.38 -15.42
C GLN A 38 -6.91 6.92 -14.82
N SER A 39 -7.08 7.02 -13.50
CA SER A 39 -8.24 6.52 -12.75
C SER A 39 -8.47 5.00 -12.86
N VAL A 40 -7.45 4.25 -13.26
CA VAL A 40 -7.53 2.78 -13.34
C VAL A 40 -7.22 2.21 -11.97
N SER A 41 -8.06 1.28 -11.53
CA SER A 41 -7.86 0.57 -10.26
C SER A 41 -6.69 -0.42 -10.40
N ARG A 42 -5.66 -0.25 -9.58
CA ARG A 42 -4.48 -1.10 -9.52
C ARG A 42 -4.26 -1.61 -8.11
N HIS A 43 -3.52 -2.70 -8.00
CA HIS A 43 -3.06 -3.18 -6.72
C HIS A 43 -1.66 -3.78 -6.83
N VAL A 44 -0.93 -3.71 -5.72
CA VAL A 44 0.39 -4.34 -5.56
C VAL A 44 0.41 -5.15 -4.28
N HIS A 45 1.27 -6.17 -4.22
CA HIS A 45 1.38 -7.05 -3.08
C HIS A 45 2.76 -6.94 -2.42
N CYS A 46 2.82 -7.11 -1.10
CA CYS A 46 4.05 -7.27 -0.35
C CYS A 46 3.86 -8.26 0.80
N THR A 47 4.93 -8.92 1.22
CA THR A 47 4.88 -9.94 2.29
C THR A 47 5.28 -9.37 3.65
N SER A 48 5.80 -8.14 3.70
CA SER A 48 6.13 -7.44 4.94
C SER A 48 5.33 -6.15 5.10
N LYS A 49 4.86 -5.92 6.33
CA LYS A 49 4.14 -4.69 6.70
C LYS A 49 5.01 -3.45 6.55
N GLU A 50 6.31 -3.59 6.81
CA GLU A 50 7.28 -2.51 6.71
C GLU A 50 7.48 -2.03 5.26
N GLN A 51 7.12 -2.87 4.27
CA GLN A 51 7.19 -2.50 2.86
C GLN A 51 5.98 -1.68 2.39
N ILE A 52 4.89 -1.63 3.17
CA ILE A 52 3.65 -0.96 2.75
C ILE A 52 3.86 0.54 2.54
N GLN A 53 4.38 1.24 3.55
CA GLN A 53 4.63 2.68 3.49
C GLN A 53 5.59 3.09 2.35
N PRO A 54 6.79 2.48 2.20
CA PRO A 54 7.69 2.84 1.11
C PRO A 54 7.10 2.49 -0.28
N LEU A 55 6.26 1.45 -0.39
CA LEU A 55 5.54 1.17 -1.63
C LEU A 55 4.51 2.26 -1.94
N ILE A 56 3.71 2.70 -0.96
CA ILE A 56 2.76 3.79 -1.16
C ILE A 56 3.48 5.07 -1.60
N GLU A 57 4.60 5.43 -0.97
CA GLU A 57 5.37 6.61 -1.36
C GLU A 57 5.93 6.49 -2.78
N LYS A 58 6.44 5.32 -3.17
CA LYS A 58 6.89 5.06 -4.54
C LYS A 58 5.72 5.18 -5.54
N LEU A 59 4.56 4.65 -5.19
CA LEU A 59 3.35 4.72 -6.03
C LEU A 59 2.82 6.15 -6.17
N LYS A 60 2.93 6.98 -5.12
CA LYS A 60 2.61 8.41 -5.17
C LYS A 60 3.58 9.14 -6.09
N ALA A 61 4.89 8.96 -5.91
CA ALA A 61 5.90 9.57 -6.77
C ALA A 61 5.76 9.19 -8.26
N GLN A 62 5.37 7.94 -8.55
CA GLN A 62 5.08 7.51 -9.93
C GLN A 62 3.84 8.16 -10.54
N GLN A 63 2.85 8.57 -9.74
CA GLN A 63 1.68 9.30 -10.21
C GLN A 63 1.98 10.78 -10.46
N GLU A 64 2.89 11.37 -9.68
CA GLU A 64 3.30 12.78 -9.80
C GLU A 64 4.29 13.01 -10.93
N CYS A 65 5.16 12.03 -11.24
CA CYS A 65 6.05 12.06 -12.40
C CYS A 65 5.26 11.82 -13.70
N ARG A 66 4.53 12.84 -14.16
CA ARG A 66 4.09 12.94 -15.57
C ARG A 66 5.26 13.46 -16.44
N PRO A 67 5.50 12.92 -17.64
CA PRO A 67 6.27 13.63 -18.67
C PRO A 67 5.52 14.88 -19.17
#